data_AF-A0A117NAG7-F1
#
_entry.id   AF-A0A117NAG7-F1
#
_cell.length_a   1.000
_cell.length_b   1.000
_cell.length_c   1.000
_cell.angle_alpha   90.00
_cell.angle_beta   90.00
_cell.angle_gamma   90.00
#
_symmetry.space_group_name_H-M   'P 1'
#
loop_
_entity.id
_entity.type
_entity.pdbx_description
1 polymer ?
#
loop_
_entity_poly.entity_id
_entity_poly.type
_entity_poly.pdbx_seq_one_letter_code
_entity_poly.pdbx_strand_id
1 'polypeptide(L)'
;MNVRYFAAARAAAGVDEERFDLAADATVDALLEAILAVERPEPPAGTPPLARLLSRSSFLLNEVAVRNRATALKPDDVVDVLPPFAGG
;
A
#
# COMPACT_ATOMS: atom_id res chain seq x y z
N MET A 1 6.23 -3.96 -9.63
CA MET A 1 6.41 -4.07 -8.17
C MET A 1 5.21 -4.82 -7.59
N ASN A 2 5.39 -5.56 -6.51
CA ASN A 2 4.30 -6.24 -5.81
C ASN A 2 3.91 -5.46 -4.55
N VAL A 3 2.63 -5.31 -4.27
CA VAL A 3 2.10 -4.65 -3.08
C VAL A 3 1.32 -5.64 -2.27
N ARG A 4 1.60 -5.76 -0.98
CA ARG A 4 0.90 -6.67 -0.06
C ARG A 4 0.18 -5.87 1.01
N TYR A 5 -1.11 -6.12 1.17
CA TYR A 5 -1.96 -5.41 2.11
C TYR A 5 -2.20 -6.22 3.37
N PHE A 6 -2.12 -5.57 4.52
CA PHE A 6 -2.35 -6.22 5.82
C PHE A 6 -3.53 -5.59 6.57
N ALA A 7 -4.17 -6.38 7.42
CA ALA A 7 -5.24 -5.96 8.33
C ALA A 7 -6.33 -5.09 7.65
N ALA A 8 -6.59 -3.87 8.16
CA ALA A 8 -7.60 -2.98 7.60
C ALA A 8 -7.30 -2.55 6.16
N ALA A 9 -6.03 -2.46 5.75
CA ALA A 9 -5.65 -2.11 4.39
C ALA A 9 -6.05 -3.22 3.42
N ARG A 10 -5.91 -4.49 3.82
CA ARG A 10 -6.39 -5.65 3.06
C ARG A 10 -7.91 -5.60 2.90
N ALA A 11 -8.64 -5.35 3.99
CA ALA A 11 -10.09 -5.23 3.96
C ALA A 11 -10.55 -4.09 3.05
N ALA A 12 -9.82 -2.96 3.03
CA ALA A 12 -10.14 -1.82 2.17
C ALA A 12 -9.71 -2.01 0.71
N ALA A 13 -8.60 -2.70 0.45
CA ALA A 13 -8.16 -3.03 -0.90
C ALA A 13 -9.03 -4.13 -1.54
N GLY A 14 -9.60 -5.01 -0.72
CA GLY A 14 -10.41 -6.16 -1.15
C GLY A 14 -9.58 -7.35 -1.62
N VAL A 15 -8.26 -7.24 -1.60
CA VAL A 15 -7.30 -8.25 -2.06
C VAL A 15 -6.08 -8.27 -1.16
N ASP A 16 -5.36 -9.39 -1.19
CA ASP A 16 -4.20 -9.65 -0.34
C ASP A 16 -2.94 -9.02 -0.92
N GLU A 17 -2.80 -9.10 -2.25
CA GLU A 17 -1.68 -8.55 -2.99
C GLU A 17 -2.08 -8.11 -4.40
N GLU A 18 -1.34 -7.14 -4.94
CA GLU A 18 -1.53 -6.60 -6.28
C GLU A 18 -0.20 -6.23 -6.93
N ARG A 19 -0.14 -6.41 -8.25
CA ARG A 19 1.02 -6.04 -9.05
C ARG A 19 0.78 -4.70 -9.76
N PHE A 20 1.75 -3.81 -9.65
CA PHE A 20 1.77 -2.53 -10.34
C PHE A 20 2.96 -2.46 -11.29
N ASP A 21 2.69 -2.17 -12.56
CA ASP A 21 3.70 -1.95 -13.59
C ASP A 21 3.95 -0.44 -13.74
N LEU A 22 4.86 0.09 -12.93
CA LEU A 22 5.33 1.47 -13.01
C LEU A 22 6.75 1.53 -13.61
N ALA A 23 7.17 2.74 -14.00
CA ALA A 23 8.53 3.00 -14.45
C ALA A 23 9.57 2.59 -13.40
N ALA A 24 10.78 2.22 -13.84
CA ALA A 24 11.84 1.69 -12.97
C ALA A 24 12.45 2.73 -11.99
N ASP A 25 12.07 3.99 -12.11
CA ASP A 25 12.41 5.10 -11.22
C ASP A 25 11.20 5.61 -10.42
N ALA A 26 10.06 4.92 -10.51
CA ALA A 26 8.88 5.25 -9.73
C ALA A 26 9.19 5.18 -8.23
N THR A 27 8.65 6.13 -7.49
CA THR A 27 8.86 6.21 -6.04
C THR A 27 7.77 5.45 -5.29
N VAL A 28 7.98 5.25 -3.99
CA VAL A 28 6.91 4.77 -3.10
C VAL A 28 5.69 5.68 -3.17
N ASP A 29 5.85 7.02 -3.22
CA ASP A 29 4.71 7.92 -3.40
C ASP A 29 3.95 7.69 -4.73
N ALA A 30 4.66 7.51 -5.85
CA ALA A 30 4.03 7.20 -7.14
C ALA A 30 3.25 5.87 -7.10
N LEU A 31 3.78 4.87 -6.38
CA LEU A 31 3.07 3.63 -6.12
C LEU A 31 1.80 3.84 -5.28
N LEU A 32 1.85 4.67 -4.24
CA LEU A 32 0.66 4.98 -3.42
C LEU A 32 -0.42 5.70 -4.24
N GLU A 33 -0.02 6.61 -5.12
CA GLU A 33 -0.94 7.25 -6.07
C GLU A 33 -1.59 6.23 -7.01
N ALA A 34 -0.78 5.31 -7.57
CA ALA A 34 -1.29 4.25 -8.44
C ALA A 34 -2.29 3.34 -7.71
N ILE A 35 -2.04 2.98 -6.45
CA ILE A 35 -2.96 2.21 -5.62
C ILE A 35 -4.30 2.94 -5.45
N LEU A 36 -4.26 4.26 -5.25
CA LEU A 36 -5.46 5.08 -5.05
C LEU A 36 -6.23 5.35 -6.34
N ALA A 37 -5.59 5.22 -7.50
CA ALA A 37 -6.22 5.35 -8.80
C ALA A 37 -7.01 4.09 -9.21
N VAL A 38 -6.80 2.95 -8.54
CA VAL A 38 -7.57 1.73 -8.81
C VAL A 38 -9.01 1.91 -8.33
N GLU A 39 -9.96 1.79 -9.25
CA GLU A 39 -11.39 1.75 -8.91
C GLU A 39 -11.72 0.49 -8.14
N ARG A 40 -12.31 0.67 -6.94
CA ARG A 40 -12.62 -0.42 -6.01
C ARG A 40 -14.01 -0.18 -5.39
N PRO A 41 -14.73 -1.24 -5.02
CA PRO A 41 -15.97 -1.11 -4.27
C PRO A 41 -15.72 -0.45 -2.91
N GLU A 42 -16.80 0.02 -2.29
CA GLU A 42 -16.72 0.56 -0.93
C GLU A 42 -16.19 -0.50 0.06
N PRO A 43 -15.31 -0.11 0.99
CA PRO A 43 -14.77 -1.03 1.97
C PRO A 43 -15.87 -1.55 2.90
N PRO A 44 -15.72 -2.74 3.50
CA PRO A 44 -16.70 -3.30 4.42
C PRO A 44 -17.03 -2.35 5.58
N ALA A 45 -18.27 -2.42 6.09
CA ALA A 45 -18.70 -1.60 7.22
C ALA A 45 -17.70 -1.66 8.40
N GLY A 46 -17.31 -0.50 8.91
CA GLY A 46 -16.30 -0.36 9.97
C GLY A 46 -14.85 -0.29 9.48
N THR A 47 -14.59 -0.47 8.18
CA THR A 47 -13.25 -0.30 7.60
C THR A 47 -13.11 1.11 7.00
N PRO A 48 -12.09 1.90 7.40
CA PRO A 48 -11.86 3.21 6.79
C PRO A 48 -11.48 3.11 5.31
N PRO A 49 -11.71 4.17 4.50
CA PRO A 49 -11.26 4.22 3.12
C PRO A 49 -9.76 3.98 2.99
N LEU A 50 -9.33 3.31 1.91
CA LEU A 50 -7.92 2.95 1.68
C LEU A 50 -6.99 4.18 1.74
N ALA A 51 -7.41 5.33 1.18
CA ALA A 51 -6.67 6.59 1.28
C ALA A 51 -6.35 7.01 2.72
N ARG A 52 -7.32 6.85 3.63
CA ARG A 52 -7.14 7.17 5.05
C ARG A 52 -6.23 6.16 5.76
N LEU A 53 -6.22 4.91 5.31
CA LEU A 53 -5.32 3.89 5.84
C LEU A 53 -3.89 4.13 5.36
N LEU A 54 -3.67 4.38 4.07
CA LEU A 54 -2.33 4.63 3.50
C LEU A 54 -1.66 5.86 4.12
N SER A 55 -2.41 6.92 4.44
CA SER A 55 -1.84 8.10 5.09
C SER A 55 -1.30 7.84 6.49
N ARG A 56 -1.80 6.80 7.19
CA ARG A 56 -1.38 6.41 8.54
C ARG A 56 -0.56 5.13 8.58
N SER A 57 -0.39 4.46 7.44
CA SER A 57 0.33 3.19 7.34
C SER A 57 1.83 3.41 7.38
N SER A 58 2.53 2.40 7.89
CA SER A 58 3.96 2.21 7.64
C SER A 58 4.15 1.31 6.43
N PHE A 59 5.29 1.45 5.76
CA PHE A 59 5.62 0.67 4.57
C PHE A 59 6.92 -0.07 4.77
N LEU A 60 6.97 -1.31 4.31
CA LEU A 60 8.23 -2.04 4.18
C LEU A 60 8.54 -2.20 2.70
N LEU A 61 9.78 -1.92 2.30
CA LEU A 61 10.33 -2.23 1.00
C LEU A 61 11.25 -3.43 1.18
N ASN A 62 10.88 -4.57 0.61
CA ASN A 62 11.59 -5.84 0.79
C ASN A 62 11.89 -6.11 2.27
N GLU A 63 10.86 -6.05 3.10
CA GLU A 63 10.91 -6.26 4.57
C GLU A 63 11.65 -5.17 5.36
N VAL A 64 12.16 -4.12 4.70
CA VAL A 64 12.87 -3.01 5.35
C VAL A 64 11.98 -1.77 5.45
N ALA A 65 11.89 -1.18 6.64
CA ALA A 65 11.04 -0.01 6.87
C ALA A 65 11.43 1.20 5.99
N VAL A 66 10.46 1.70 5.24
CA VAL A 66 10.60 2.90 4.41
C VAL A 66 10.22 4.13 5.22
N ARG A 67 11.20 5.01 5.46
CA ARG A 67 10.97 6.32 6.09
C ARG A 67 10.86 7.46 5.08
N ASN A 68 11.46 7.30 3.90
CA ASN A 68 11.43 8.28 2.82
C ASN A 68 10.59 7.74 1.66
N ARG A 69 9.46 8.37 1.37
CA ARG A 69 8.57 7.94 0.28
C ARG A 69 9.06 8.32 -1.13
N ALA A 70 10.09 9.15 -1.23
CA ALA A 70 10.82 9.39 -2.47
C ALA A 70 11.81 8.26 -2.83
N THR A 71 11.86 7.18 -2.05
CA THR A 71 12.69 6.01 -2.38
C THR A 71 12.21 5.40 -3.69
N ALA A 72 13.12 5.24 -4.66
CA ALA A 72 12.85 4.61 -5.94
C ALA A 72 12.64 3.10 -5.78
N LEU A 73 11.71 2.56 -6.56
CA LEU A 73 11.32 1.16 -6.57
C LEU A 73 11.78 0.48 -7.85
N LYS A 74 12.16 -0.79 -7.73
CA LYS A 74 12.51 -1.66 -8.85
C LYS A 74 11.31 -2.53 -9.25
N PRO A 75 11.26 -3.03 -10.50
CA PRO A 75 10.14 -3.84 -10.99
C PRO A 75 9.77 -5.04 -10.11
N ASP A 76 10.75 -5.68 -9.46
CA ASP A 76 10.56 -6.87 -8.62
C ASP A 76 10.51 -6.57 -7.11
N ASP A 77 10.53 -5.29 -6.73
CA ASP A 77 10.42 -4.91 -5.32
C ASP A 77 9.03 -5.23 -4.76
N VAL A 78 9.01 -5.62 -3.49
CA VAL A 78 7.81 -5.89 -2.70
C VAL A 78 7.60 -4.77 -1.70
N VAL A 79 6.38 -4.20 -1.68
CA VAL A 79 5.97 -3.17 -0.73
C VAL A 79 4.86 -3.69 0.16
N ASP A 80 5.13 -3.82 1.46
CA ASP A 80 4.12 -4.21 2.44
C ASP A 80 3.45 -2.96 3.02
N VAL A 81 2.12 -2.94 3.02
CA VAL A 81 1.28 -1.87 3.59
C VAL A 81 0.80 -2.29 4.97
N LEU A 82 1.35 -1.65 6.01
CA LEU A 82 1.07 -1.96 7.41
C LEU A 82 0.26 -0.81 8.04
N PRO A 83 -1.08 -0.88 8.04
CA PRO A 83 -1.89 0.10 8.76
C PRO A 83 -1.59 0.02 10.26
N PRO A 84 -1.80 1.12 11.01
CA PRO A 84 -1.60 1.11 12.44
C PRO A 84 -2.46 0.02 13.07
N PHE A 85 -1.86 -0.76 13.97
CA PHE A 85 -2.59 -1.80 14.69
C PHE A 85 -3.80 -1.18 15.39
N ALA A 86 -4.99 -1.72 15.13
CA ALA A 86 -6.20 -1.43 15.90
C ALA A 86 -6.22 -2.27 17.20
N GLY A 87 -5.07 -2.44 17.85
CA GLY A 87 -4.95 -3.22 19.07
C GLY A 87 -5.29 -2.36 20.27
N GLY A 88 -6.50 -2.58 20.82
CA GLY A 88 -6.89 -2.36 22.22
C GLY A 88 -6.74 -0.96 22.79
#